data_AF-A0A8S3QY09-F1
#
_entry.id   AF-A0A8S3QY09-F1
#
_cell.length_a   1.000
_cell.length_b   1.000
_cell.length_c   1.000
_cell.angle_alpha   90.00
_cell.angle_beta   90.00
_cell.angle_gamma   90.00
#
_symmetry.space_group_name_H-M   'P 1'
#
loop_
_entity.id
_entity.type
_entity.pdbx_description
1 polymer ?
#
loop_
_entity_poly.entity_id
_entity_poly.type
_entity_poly.pdbx_seq_one_letter_code
_entity_poly.pdbx_strand_id
1 'polypeptide(L)'
;MLGRLKITNMNGRNENGTYDDLYAFGGRGFSIRKLETMELVYDSGDQFEKLQQQYIPLLFNNNAGNGTKTVNQTFDTRSDDKGPESESLAVAHIGNAVLLFIGNERPGSIFIYKITGDASKPEFQSIWNGVQETDNKWEELYERRMLSGIDPEDIRYIPAEHSPNKQHILTAAGTVSGTFSMFTIKGINEHNSGAAPTDKAAILNIGFSSVIMAVLSSYILLRCRNL
;
A
#
# COMPACT_ATOMS: atom_id res chain seq x y z
N MET A 1 23.54 -8.93 -3.15
CA MET A 1 23.41 -8.24 -1.84
C MET A 1 22.55 -9.14 -0.96
N LEU A 2 23.15 -9.98 -0.11
CA LEU A 2 22.45 -10.97 0.74
C LEU A 2 22.97 -10.97 2.19
N GLY A 3 23.99 -10.16 2.50
CA GLY A 3 24.80 -10.31 3.72
C GLY A 3 24.13 -9.93 5.04
N ARG A 4 22.87 -9.45 5.03
CA ARG A 4 22.14 -9.11 6.25
C ARG A 4 20.70 -9.65 6.29
N LEU A 5 20.27 -10.45 5.30
CA LEU A 5 18.89 -10.97 5.26
C LEU A 5 18.59 -11.81 6.52
N LYS A 6 17.61 -11.40 7.31
CA LYS A 6 17.17 -12.17 8.47
C LYS A 6 16.48 -13.45 8.02
N ILE A 7 17.04 -14.57 8.45
CA ILE A 7 16.54 -15.91 8.19
C ILE A 7 16.13 -16.58 9.50
N THR A 8 15.08 -17.38 9.47
CA THR A 8 14.71 -18.20 10.62
C THR A 8 15.69 -19.35 10.80
N ASN A 9 16.02 -19.65 12.05
CA ASN A 9 16.77 -20.85 12.40
C ASN A 9 15.85 -22.05 12.70
N MET A 10 14.52 -21.87 12.66
CA MET A 10 13.54 -22.88 13.05
C MET A 10 13.26 -23.95 11.98
N ASN A 11 13.55 -23.67 10.71
CA ASN A 11 13.24 -24.53 9.56
C ASN A 11 14.44 -24.65 8.61
N GLY A 12 14.39 -25.59 7.68
CA GLY A 12 15.41 -25.75 6.63
C GLY A 12 16.67 -26.50 7.08
N ARG A 13 16.66 -27.07 8.29
CA ARG A 13 17.77 -27.85 8.84
C ARG A 13 17.67 -29.32 8.43
N ASN A 14 18.75 -29.89 7.94
CA ASN A 14 18.84 -31.31 7.59
C ASN A 14 19.28 -32.18 8.78
N GLU A 15 19.34 -33.49 8.56
CA GLU A 15 19.71 -34.49 9.58
C GLU A 15 21.12 -34.28 10.17
N ASN A 16 22.02 -33.62 9.43
CA ASN A 16 23.38 -33.30 9.86
C ASN A 16 23.46 -31.97 10.64
N GLY A 17 22.34 -31.28 10.81
CA GLY A 17 22.28 -30.03 11.53
C GLY A 17 22.78 -28.81 10.73
N THR A 18 22.91 -28.91 9.41
CA THR A 18 23.17 -27.76 8.51
C THR A 18 21.88 -27.29 7.85
N TYR A 19 21.87 -26.08 7.27
CA TYR A 19 20.70 -25.55 6.56
C TYR A 19 20.82 -25.79 5.05
N ASP A 20 19.80 -26.43 4.47
CA ASP A 20 19.68 -26.63 3.01
C ASP A 20 18.76 -25.56 2.39
N ASP A 21 17.76 -25.10 3.15
CA ASP A 21 16.83 -24.04 2.74
C ASP A 21 16.87 -22.87 3.72
N LEU A 22 16.78 -21.65 3.18
CA LEU A 22 16.73 -20.41 3.95
C LEU A 22 15.33 -19.79 3.85
N TYR A 23 14.66 -19.65 4.99
CA TYR A 23 13.34 -19.02 5.06
C TYR A 23 13.45 -17.64 5.70
N ALA A 24 12.96 -16.63 5.01
CA ALA A 24 12.75 -15.28 5.53
C ALA A 24 11.25 -15.02 5.72
N PHE A 25 10.91 -14.16 6.68
CA PHE A 25 9.52 -13.80 6.97
C PHE A 25 9.14 -12.50 6.28
N GLY A 26 7.87 -12.39 5.87
CA GLY A 26 7.26 -11.18 5.32
C GLY A 26 7.01 -11.28 3.81
N GLY A 27 5.75 -11.15 3.42
CA GLY A 27 5.37 -10.95 2.02
C GLY A 27 5.82 -9.55 1.57
N ARG A 28 6.38 -9.48 0.36
CA ARG A 28 6.92 -8.24 -0.24
C ARG A 28 6.06 -7.75 -1.41
N GLY A 29 4.82 -8.22 -1.46
CA GLY A 29 3.95 -8.07 -2.61
C GLY A 29 2.63 -8.82 -2.42
N PHE A 30 1.96 -9.10 -3.53
CA PHE A 30 0.68 -9.79 -3.56
C PHE A 30 0.67 -10.92 -4.58
N SER A 31 -0.19 -11.90 -4.34
CA SER A 31 -0.40 -13.03 -5.24
C SER A 31 -1.89 -13.18 -5.54
N ILE A 32 -2.21 -13.69 -6.72
CA ILE A 32 -3.57 -14.08 -7.11
C ILE A 32 -3.59 -15.60 -7.22
N ARG A 33 -4.56 -16.24 -6.58
CA ARG A 33 -4.78 -17.69 -6.62
C ARG A 33 -6.18 -18.03 -7.08
N LYS A 34 -6.33 -19.15 -7.80
CA LYS A 34 -7.66 -19.72 -8.05
C LYS A 34 -8.23 -20.27 -6.76
N LEU A 35 -9.46 -19.90 -6.40
CA LEU A 35 -10.06 -20.32 -5.14
C LEU A 35 -10.26 -21.84 -5.05
N GLU A 36 -10.70 -22.47 -6.14
CA GLU A 36 -11.05 -23.89 -6.15
C GLU A 36 -9.83 -24.81 -6.06
N THR A 37 -8.73 -24.44 -6.72
CA THR A 37 -7.53 -25.27 -6.84
C THR A 37 -6.37 -24.78 -5.99
N MET A 38 -6.47 -23.57 -5.44
CA MET A 38 -5.38 -22.83 -4.78
C MET A 38 -4.14 -22.60 -5.67
N GLU A 39 -4.28 -22.83 -6.98
CA GLU A 39 -3.23 -22.63 -7.98
C GLU A 39 -2.83 -21.16 -8.03
N LEU A 40 -1.51 -20.92 -8.04
CA LEU A 40 -0.94 -19.59 -8.21
C LEU A 40 -1.14 -19.11 -9.65
N VAL A 41 -1.90 -18.03 -9.84
CA VAL A 41 -2.16 -17.41 -11.15
C VAL A 41 -1.17 -16.30 -11.44
N TYR A 42 -0.85 -15.52 -10.41
CA TYR A 42 0.05 -14.39 -10.51
C TYR A 42 0.76 -14.18 -9.17
N ASP A 43 2.02 -13.76 -9.24
CA ASP A 43 2.79 -13.30 -8.10
C ASP A 43 3.53 -12.03 -8.51
N SER A 44 3.40 -10.97 -7.71
CA SER A 44 4.05 -9.70 -8.02
C SER A 44 5.58 -9.75 -7.84
N GLY A 45 6.12 -10.77 -7.16
CA GLY A 45 7.54 -10.86 -6.84
C GLY A 45 8.04 -9.59 -6.14
N ASP A 46 9.11 -9.00 -6.69
CA ASP A 46 9.79 -7.80 -6.19
C ASP A 46 9.25 -6.47 -6.78
N GLN A 47 8.06 -6.50 -7.39
CA GLN A 47 7.50 -5.30 -8.04
C GLN A 47 7.31 -4.14 -7.07
N PHE A 48 6.94 -4.40 -5.81
CA PHE A 48 6.71 -3.31 -4.86
C PHE A 48 8.00 -2.56 -4.57
N GLU A 49 9.10 -3.25 -4.29
CA GLU A 49 10.43 -2.63 -4.14
C GLU A 49 10.84 -1.85 -5.40
N LYS A 50 10.72 -2.46 -6.59
CA LYS A 50 11.08 -1.80 -7.86
C LYS A 50 10.29 -0.52 -8.08
N LEU A 51 8.99 -0.56 -7.84
CA LEU A 51 8.09 0.57 -8.01
C LEU A 51 8.32 1.64 -6.93
N GLN A 52 8.61 1.26 -5.67
CA GLN A 52 9.02 2.24 -4.66
C GLN A 52 10.31 2.94 -5.07
N GLN A 53 11.32 2.19 -5.50
CA GLN A 53 12.58 2.74 -5.98
C GLN A 53 12.39 3.68 -7.18
N GLN A 54 11.41 3.40 -8.04
CA GLN A 54 11.13 4.21 -9.22
C GLN A 54 10.34 5.49 -8.90
N TYR A 55 9.29 5.40 -8.07
CA TYR A 55 8.31 6.48 -7.91
C TYR A 55 8.43 7.24 -6.58
N ILE A 56 8.92 6.59 -5.53
CA ILE A 56 9.14 7.20 -4.21
C ILE A 56 10.54 6.84 -3.66
N PRO A 57 11.63 7.10 -4.42
CA PRO A 57 12.97 6.58 -4.13
C PRO A 57 13.48 6.93 -2.73
N LEU A 58 13.14 8.10 -2.20
CA LEU A 58 13.59 8.55 -0.87
C LEU A 58 12.99 7.72 0.28
N LEU A 59 11.98 6.90 -0.01
CA LEU A 59 11.29 6.04 0.95
C LEU A 59 11.54 4.55 0.73
N PHE A 60 12.45 4.18 -0.16
CA PHE A 60 12.77 2.78 -0.42
C PHE A 60 13.15 2.04 0.87
N ASN A 61 12.40 0.98 1.19
CA ASN A 61 12.53 0.16 2.42
C ASN A 61 12.77 0.99 3.69
N ASN A 62 12.07 2.12 3.77
CA ASN A 62 12.21 3.07 4.85
C ASN A 62 11.46 2.62 6.12
N ASN A 63 12.10 2.76 7.28
CA ASN A 63 11.48 2.46 8.57
C ASN A 63 10.61 3.62 9.09
N ALA A 64 9.46 3.80 8.46
CA ALA A 64 8.49 4.81 8.84
C ALA A 64 8.00 4.64 10.29
N GLY A 65 7.79 5.76 10.98
CA GLY A 65 7.35 5.79 12.38
C GLY A 65 8.47 5.82 13.42
N ASN A 66 9.75 5.83 13.03
CA ASN A 66 10.85 6.01 13.97
C ASN A 66 11.01 7.49 14.36
N GLY A 67 10.26 7.93 15.37
CA GLY A 67 10.09 9.34 15.75
C GLY A 67 11.38 10.18 15.85
N THR A 68 12.47 9.60 16.33
CA THR A 68 13.72 10.33 16.63
C THR A 68 14.63 10.57 15.43
N LYS A 69 14.40 9.85 14.31
CA LYS A 69 15.22 9.94 13.10
C LYS A 69 14.55 10.82 12.05
N THR A 70 15.37 11.49 11.23
CA THR A 70 14.86 12.07 9.98
C THR A 70 14.40 10.97 9.03
N VAL A 71 13.43 11.29 8.16
CA VAL A 71 12.94 10.32 7.18
C VAL A 71 14.10 9.81 6.30
N ASN A 72 15.00 10.68 5.86
CA ASN A 72 16.18 10.26 5.08
C ASN A 72 17.14 9.35 5.88
N GLN A 73 17.22 9.47 7.21
CA GLN A 73 18.02 8.58 8.06
C GLN A 73 17.43 7.17 8.22
N THR A 74 16.17 6.97 7.85
CA THR A 74 15.50 5.66 7.87
C THR A 74 15.45 4.99 6.50
N PHE A 75 15.96 5.64 5.44
CA PHE A 75 16.11 5.08 4.10
C PHE A 75 16.86 3.75 4.11
N ASP A 76 16.31 2.74 3.45
CA ASP A 76 16.89 1.40 3.26
C ASP A 76 17.36 0.69 4.56
N THR A 77 16.86 1.14 5.72
CA THR A 77 17.24 0.56 7.02
C THR A 77 16.55 -0.77 7.30
N ARG A 78 15.62 -1.21 6.44
CA ARG A 78 14.88 -2.46 6.59
C ARG A 78 15.18 -3.52 5.55
N SER A 79 15.91 -3.24 4.47
CA SER A 79 16.13 -4.24 3.39
C SER A 79 16.72 -5.57 3.88
N ASP A 80 17.49 -5.51 4.97
CA ASP A 80 18.06 -6.67 5.64
C ASP A 80 17.07 -7.46 6.49
N ASP A 81 15.99 -6.82 6.94
CA ASP A 81 14.91 -7.46 7.68
C ASP A 81 13.73 -7.80 6.75
N LYS A 82 13.10 -6.77 6.19
CA LYS A 82 11.83 -6.84 5.45
C LYS A 82 11.76 -5.81 4.32
N GLY A 83 10.99 -6.14 3.28
CA GLY A 83 10.63 -5.19 2.23
C GLY A 83 9.36 -4.41 2.58
N PRO A 84 8.59 -3.99 1.56
CA PRO A 84 7.26 -3.44 1.74
C PRO A 84 6.33 -4.45 2.41
N GLU A 85 5.68 -4.04 3.49
CA GLU A 85 4.83 -4.90 4.33
C GLU A 85 3.37 -4.72 3.92
N SER A 86 2.87 -5.57 3.02
CA SER A 86 1.46 -5.52 2.59
C SER A 86 0.51 -6.01 3.67
N GLU A 87 -0.48 -5.20 4.03
CA GLU A 87 -1.39 -5.49 5.13
C GLU A 87 -2.86 -5.29 4.75
N SER A 88 -3.19 -4.20 4.06
CA SER A 88 -4.56 -3.88 3.69
C SER A 88 -4.83 -4.04 2.19
N LEU A 89 -6.04 -4.50 1.86
CA LEU A 89 -6.49 -4.71 0.49
C LEU A 89 -7.94 -4.24 0.35
N ALA A 90 -8.21 -3.38 -0.63
CA ALA A 90 -9.55 -3.15 -1.15
C ALA A 90 -9.63 -3.57 -2.62
N VAL A 91 -10.80 -4.06 -3.01
CA VAL A 91 -11.10 -4.48 -4.38
C VAL A 91 -12.31 -3.69 -4.87
N ALA A 92 -12.20 -3.11 -6.06
CA ALA A 92 -13.30 -2.43 -6.73
C ALA A 92 -13.59 -3.08 -8.08
N HIS A 93 -14.87 -3.33 -8.35
CA HIS A 93 -15.34 -3.77 -9.66
C HIS A 93 -15.94 -2.57 -10.38
N ILE A 94 -15.30 -2.11 -11.46
CA ILE A 94 -15.76 -0.93 -12.19
C ILE A 94 -15.80 -1.25 -13.69
N GLY A 95 -17.01 -1.32 -14.24
CA GLY A 95 -17.23 -1.80 -15.60
C GLY A 95 -16.70 -3.22 -15.77
N ASN A 96 -15.76 -3.40 -16.71
CA ASN A 96 -15.10 -4.69 -16.98
C ASN A 96 -13.73 -4.85 -16.29
N ALA A 97 -13.34 -3.89 -15.45
CA ALA A 97 -12.06 -3.88 -14.77
C ALA A 97 -12.22 -4.16 -13.26
N VAL A 98 -11.23 -4.84 -12.70
CA VAL A 98 -11.04 -4.98 -11.26
C VAL A 98 -9.86 -4.10 -10.86
N LEU A 99 -10.07 -3.18 -9.92
CA LEU A 99 -8.99 -2.42 -9.30
C LEU A 99 -8.63 -3.05 -7.96
N LEU A 100 -7.33 -3.22 -7.73
CA LEU A 100 -6.76 -3.63 -6.46
C LEU A 100 -6.07 -2.43 -5.83
N PHE A 101 -6.45 -2.10 -4.60
CA PHE A 101 -5.79 -1.10 -3.77
C PHE A 101 -5.07 -1.82 -2.65
N ILE A 102 -3.75 -1.75 -2.62
CA ILE A 102 -2.92 -2.52 -1.69
C ILE A 102 -2.15 -1.54 -0.82
N GLY A 103 -2.43 -1.54 0.47
CA GLY A 103 -1.73 -0.73 1.46
C GLY A 103 -0.55 -1.48 2.05
N ASN A 104 0.59 -0.80 2.09
CA ASN A 104 1.79 -1.28 2.75
C ASN A 104 2.12 -0.43 3.97
N GLU A 105 2.41 -1.09 5.10
CA GLU A 105 2.69 -0.45 6.38
C GLU A 105 3.86 0.52 6.29
N ARG A 106 5.02 -0.02 5.89
CA ARG A 106 6.31 0.69 5.79
C ARG A 106 6.81 0.62 4.35
N PRO A 107 7.14 1.78 3.74
CA PRO A 107 7.23 3.12 4.32
C PRO A 107 5.88 3.88 4.44
N GLY A 108 4.75 3.23 4.19
CA GLY A 108 3.44 3.85 4.11
C GLY A 108 3.12 4.21 2.67
N SER A 109 2.51 3.27 1.93
CA SER A 109 2.16 3.48 0.52
C SER A 109 0.92 2.71 0.12
N ILE A 110 0.15 3.25 -0.83
CA ILE A 110 -0.99 2.56 -1.45
C ILE A 110 -0.65 2.34 -2.93
N PHE A 111 -0.64 1.07 -3.34
CA PHE A 111 -0.48 0.66 -4.72
C PHE A 111 -1.83 0.44 -5.38
N ILE A 112 -1.95 0.84 -6.64
CA ILE A 112 -3.14 0.60 -7.46
C ILE A 112 -2.76 -0.27 -8.64
N TYR A 113 -3.40 -1.43 -8.75
CA TYR A 113 -3.32 -2.31 -9.91
C TYR A 113 -4.69 -2.41 -10.58
N LYS A 114 -4.70 -2.61 -11.89
CA LYS A 114 -5.90 -2.86 -12.69
C LYS A 114 -5.79 -4.21 -13.38
N ILE A 115 -6.86 -4.99 -13.33
CA ILE A 115 -6.98 -6.27 -14.03
C ILE A 115 -8.17 -6.16 -14.98
N THR A 116 -7.95 -6.46 -16.26
CA THR A 116 -9.01 -6.44 -17.26
C THR A 116 -9.03 -7.78 -18.00
N GLY A 117 -10.05 -8.61 -17.74
CA GLY A 117 -10.25 -9.92 -18.37
C GLY A 117 -9.31 -11.05 -17.91
N ASP A 118 -8.00 -10.80 -17.83
CA ASP A 118 -6.97 -11.82 -17.53
C ASP A 118 -6.28 -11.55 -16.18
N ALA A 119 -6.59 -12.39 -15.18
CA ALA A 119 -6.04 -12.28 -13.83
C ALA A 119 -4.53 -12.56 -13.73
N SER A 120 -3.91 -13.11 -14.77
CA SER A 120 -2.45 -13.30 -14.82
C SER A 120 -1.68 -12.04 -15.24
N LYS A 121 -2.40 -10.96 -15.62
CA LYS A 121 -1.81 -9.70 -16.08
C LYS A 121 -2.34 -8.47 -15.31
N PRO A 122 -2.11 -8.36 -13.99
CA PRO A 122 -2.30 -7.10 -13.30
C PRO A 122 -1.39 -6.01 -13.87
N GLU A 123 -1.98 -4.85 -14.17
CA GLU A 123 -1.28 -3.67 -14.66
C GLU A 123 -1.12 -2.66 -13.51
N PHE A 124 0.11 -2.31 -13.15
CA PHE A 124 0.37 -1.21 -12.24
C PHE A 124 -0.19 0.11 -12.81
N GLN A 125 -0.97 0.83 -12.02
CA GLN A 125 -1.54 2.13 -12.42
C GLN A 125 -0.83 3.28 -11.71
N SER A 126 -0.70 3.21 -10.39
CA SER A 126 -0.09 4.27 -9.59
C SER A 126 0.29 3.81 -8.18
N ILE A 127 1.14 4.61 -7.54
CA ILE A 127 1.51 4.49 -6.15
C ILE A 127 1.30 5.85 -5.48
N TRP A 128 0.81 5.83 -4.24
CA TRP A 128 0.68 7.00 -3.42
C TRP A 128 1.41 6.82 -2.09
N ASN A 129 2.02 7.88 -1.58
CA ASN A 129 2.53 7.98 -0.22
C ASN A 129 2.16 9.35 0.36
N GLY A 130 2.02 9.44 1.69
CA GLY A 130 1.64 10.69 2.36
C GLY A 130 2.77 11.39 3.11
N VAL A 131 4.03 11.17 2.74
CA VAL A 131 5.21 11.85 3.32
C VAL A 131 5.57 13.03 2.42
N GLN A 132 5.55 14.25 2.97
CA GLN A 132 5.76 15.48 2.20
C GLN A 132 7.20 16.01 2.22
N GLU A 133 7.94 15.76 3.30
CA GLU A 133 9.31 16.23 3.50
C GLU A 133 10.15 15.08 4.03
N THR A 134 11.42 14.99 3.62
CA THR A 134 12.30 13.88 4.05
C THR A 134 13.50 14.30 4.92
N ASP A 135 13.76 15.60 5.01
CA ASP A 135 14.87 16.14 5.82
C ASP A 135 14.50 16.41 7.29
N ASN A 136 13.23 16.31 7.64
CA ASN A 136 12.72 16.47 9.00
C ASN A 136 12.50 15.13 9.70
N LYS A 137 12.39 15.16 11.03
CA LYS A 137 12.11 13.96 11.82
C LYS A 137 10.67 13.48 11.64
N TRP A 138 10.47 12.16 11.79
CA TRP A 138 9.14 11.58 11.81
C TRP A 138 8.24 12.21 12.89
N GLU A 139 8.79 12.48 14.10
CA GLU A 139 8.04 13.13 15.19
C GLU A 139 7.61 14.56 14.81
N GLU A 140 8.51 15.34 14.21
CA GLU A 140 8.23 16.72 13.79
C GLU A 140 7.16 16.76 12.68
N LEU A 141 7.24 15.85 11.71
CA LEU A 141 6.24 15.74 10.65
C LEU A 141 4.88 15.28 11.17
N TYR A 142 4.86 14.39 12.17
CA TYR A 142 3.64 13.99 12.86
C TYR A 142 3.02 15.18 13.60
N GLU A 143 3.78 15.91 14.41
CA GLU A 143 3.32 17.08 15.16
C GLU A 143 2.80 18.21 14.23
N ARG A 144 3.49 18.43 13.11
CA ARG A 144 3.10 19.40 12.08
C ARG A 144 1.94 18.94 11.19
N ARG A 145 1.44 17.71 11.37
CA ARG A 145 0.40 17.06 10.54
C ARG A 145 0.76 17.02 9.04
N MET A 146 2.02 16.69 8.75
CA MET A 146 2.56 16.56 7.41
C MET A 146 2.70 15.11 6.93
N LEU A 147 2.25 14.16 7.75
CA LEU A 147 2.13 12.75 7.42
C LEU A 147 0.66 12.39 7.15
N SER A 148 0.42 11.49 6.21
CA SER A 148 -0.90 10.92 5.96
C SER A 148 -0.78 9.48 5.46
N GLY A 149 -1.75 8.63 5.81
CA GLY A 149 -1.84 7.25 5.34
C GLY A 149 -0.56 6.43 5.52
N ILE A 150 0.22 6.71 6.57
CA ILE A 150 1.36 5.88 6.97
C ILE A 150 0.83 4.77 7.84
N ASP A 151 1.25 3.55 7.55
CA ASP A 151 0.74 2.35 8.19
C ASP A 151 -0.76 2.13 7.93
N PRO A 152 -1.18 1.96 6.65
CA PRO A 152 -2.58 1.84 6.29
C PRO A 152 -3.14 0.45 6.64
N GLU A 153 -3.83 0.35 7.76
CA GLU A 153 -4.29 -0.94 8.30
C GLU A 153 -5.69 -1.36 7.81
N ASP A 154 -6.56 -0.39 7.53
CA ASP A 154 -7.81 -0.62 6.81
C ASP A 154 -7.90 0.31 5.61
N ILE A 155 -8.20 -0.26 4.45
CA ILE A 155 -8.49 0.47 3.22
C ILE A 155 -9.85 0.00 2.72
N ARG A 156 -10.72 0.96 2.37
CA ARG A 156 -12.04 0.64 1.80
C ARG A 156 -12.34 1.47 0.58
N TYR A 157 -12.96 0.80 -0.39
CA TYR A 157 -13.51 1.44 -1.57
C TYR A 157 -14.99 1.72 -1.37
N ILE A 158 -15.41 2.93 -1.75
CA ILE A 158 -16.80 3.38 -1.75
C ILE A 158 -17.15 3.72 -3.21
N PRO A 159 -18.08 2.96 -3.82
CA PRO A 159 -18.56 3.24 -5.18
C PRO A 159 -19.20 4.61 -5.33
N ALA A 160 -19.14 5.17 -6.53
CA ALA A 160 -19.72 6.48 -6.87
C ALA A 160 -21.23 6.58 -6.55
N GLU A 161 -21.99 5.51 -6.73
CA GLU A 161 -23.42 5.49 -6.42
C GLU A 161 -23.71 5.69 -4.92
N HIS A 162 -22.78 5.26 -4.07
CA HIS A 162 -22.86 5.33 -2.61
C HIS A 162 -22.14 6.54 -2.02
N SER A 163 -21.44 7.34 -2.82
CA SER A 163 -20.76 8.55 -2.34
C SER A 163 -21.63 9.80 -2.47
N PRO A 164 -21.56 10.75 -1.51
CA PRO A 164 -22.33 12.00 -1.58
C PRO A 164 -22.00 12.87 -2.79
N ASN A 165 -20.77 12.79 -3.29
CA ASN A 165 -20.27 13.59 -4.42
C ASN A 165 -20.30 12.86 -5.76
N LYS A 166 -20.88 11.64 -5.83
CA LYS A 166 -20.94 10.80 -7.03
C LYS A 166 -19.57 10.49 -7.64
N GLN A 167 -18.54 10.41 -6.80
CA GLN A 167 -17.20 10.00 -7.18
C GLN A 167 -16.81 8.71 -6.48
N HIS A 168 -15.95 7.92 -7.13
CA HIS A 168 -15.29 6.78 -6.53
C HIS A 168 -14.34 7.23 -5.42
N ILE A 169 -14.53 6.72 -4.21
CA ILE A 169 -13.74 7.12 -3.03
C ILE A 169 -12.95 5.91 -2.51
N LEU A 170 -11.70 6.13 -2.14
CA LEU A 170 -10.91 5.22 -1.31
C LEU A 170 -10.72 5.85 0.07
N THR A 171 -10.89 5.09 1.13
CA THR A 171 -10.54 5.51 2.50
C THR A 171 -9.37 4.70 3.01
N ALA A 172 -8.48 5.31 3.80
CA ALA A 172 -7.37 4.62 4.46
C ALA A 172 -7.19 5.11 5.90
N ALA A 173 -7.09 4.17 6.84
CA ALA A 173 -6.76 4.45 8.23
C ALA A 173 -5.26 4.22 8.47
N GLY A 174 -4.50 5.31 8.63
CA GLY A 174 -3.07 5.27 8.91
C GLY A 174 -2.78 5.31 10.41
N THR A 175 -2.25 4.22 10.98
CA THR A 175 -2.05 4.09 12.44
C THR A 175 -0.81 4.84 12.91
N VAL A 176 0.28 4.84 12.13
CA VAL A 176 1.50 5.61 12.44
C VAL A 176 1.29 7.11 12.20
N SER A 177 0.57 7.50 11.14
CA SER A 177 0.27 8.91 10.91
C SER A 177 -0.88 9.44 11.78
N GLY A 178 -1.65 8.57 12.42
CA GLY A 178 -2.83 8.96 13.20
C GLY A 178 -3.92 9.63 12.35
N THR A 179 -4.01 9.28 11.07
CA THR A 179 -4.89 9.96 10.09
C THR A 179 -5.91 9.01 9.50
N PHE A 180 -7.14 9.49 9.32
CA PHE A 180 -8.08 8.91 8.38
C PHE A 180 -8.07 9.72 7.08
N SER A 181 -7.69 9.09 5.96
CA SER A 181 -7.55 9.73 4.66
C SER A 181 -8.66 9.29 3.71
N MET A 182 -9.17 10.23 2.91
CA MET A 182 -10.14 9.96 1.84
C MET A 182 -9.55 10.45 0.51
N PHE A 183 -9.63 9.61 -0.52
CA PHE A 183 -9.10 9.88 -1.85
C PHE A 183 -10.22 9.78 -2.87
N THR A 184 -10.31 10.76 -3.77
CA THR A 184 -11.09 10.60 -4.99
C THR A 184 -10.24 9.86 -6.02
N ILE A 185 -10.76 8.74 -6.52
CA ILE A 185 -10.14 7.98 -7.60
C ILE A 185 -10.60 8.61 -8.93
N LYS A 186 -9.66 9.11 -9.75
CA LYS A 186 -9.96 9.66 -11.09
C LYS A 186 -9.28 8.86 -12.18
N GLY A 187 -9.69 9.02 -13.44
CA GLY A 187 -9.15 8.25 -14.57
C GLY A 187 -9.82 6.89 -14.77
N ILE A 188 -10.92 6.68 -14.06
CA ILE A 188 -11.86 5.58 -14.29
C ILE A 188 -12.75 6.01 -15.45
N ASN A 189 -12.47 5.51 -16.66
CA ASN A 189 -13.36 5.70 -17.79
C ASN A 189 -14.52 4.71 -17.68
N GLU A 190 -15.65 5.15 -17.13
CA GLU A 190 -16.91 4.44 -17.27
C GLU A 190 -17.35 4.56 -18.73
N HIS A 191 -17.01 3.58 -19.55
CA HIS A 191 -17.34 3.63 -20.97
C HIS A 191 -18.87 3.59 -21.16
N ASN A 192 -19.47 4.73 -21.47
CA ASN A 192 -20.72 4.84 -22.22
C ASN A 192 -20.75 6.16 -23.01
N SER A 193 -20.20 6.12 -24.23
CA SER A 193 -20.65 6.78 -25.48
C SER A 193 -19.48 7.24 -26.39
N GLY A 194 -19.25 6.48 -27.45
CA GLY A 194 -19.13 6.99 -28.83
C GLY A 194 -18.06 8.01 -29.26
N ALA A 195 -17.04 8.34 -28.47
CA ALA A 195 -15.95 9.22 -28.95
C ALA A 195 -14.58 8.53 -28.84
N ALA A 196 -13.83 8.53 -29.94
CA ALA A 196 -12.49 7.96 -30.01
C ALA A 196 -11.54 8.71 -29.06
N PRO A 197 -10.69 8.00 -28.29
CA PRO A 197 -9.75 8.64 -27.39
C PRO A 197 -8.56 9.18 -28.18
N THR A 198 -8.59 10.45 -28.51
CA THR A 198 -7.38 11.23 -28.77
C THR A 198 -6.96 11.88 -27.46
N ASP A 199 -6.16 11.18 -26.66
CA ASP A 199 -5.08 11.79 -25.89
C ASP A 199 -4.25 10.72 -25.15
N LYS A 200 -2.96 11.00 -25.11
CA LYS A 200 -1.88 10.13 -24.63
C LYS A 200 -2.13 9.70 -23.18
N ALA A 201 -1.98 8.39 -22.92
CA ALA A 201 -1.78 7.76 -21.62
C ALA A 201 -2.50 8.45 -20.44
N ALA A 202 -3.76 8.09 -20.20
CA ALA A 202 -4.49 8.49 -19.00
C ALA A 202 -3.82 7.89 -17.75
N ILE A 203 -2.94 8.67 -17.12
CA ILE A 203 -2.48 8.45 -15.75
C ILE A 203 -3.72 8.60 -14.85
N LEU A 204 -3.99 7.60 -14.01
CA LEU A 204 -5.00 7.63 -12.95
C LEU A 204 -4.58 8.71 -11.92
N ASN A 205 -4.94 9.97 -12.16
CA ASN A 205 -4.60 11.09 -11.29
C ASN A 205 -5.47 11.05 -10.03
N ILE A 206 -4.87 10.92 -8.85
CA ILE A 206 -5.61 11.10 -7.59
C ILE A 206 -5.88 12.59 -7.44
N GLY A 207 -7.15 12.98 -7.34
CA GLY A 207 -7.50 14.33 -6.92
C GLY A 207 -7.41 14.43 -5.41
N PHE A 208 -6.48 15.24 -4.91
CA PHE A 208 -6.36 15.48 -3.49
C PHE A 208 -7.43 16.47 -3.02
N SER A 209 -8.36 15.98 -2.20
CA SER A 209 -9.01 16.80 -1.18
C SER A 209 -8.84 16.06 0.14
N SER A 210 -7.71 16.30 0.81
CA SER A 210 -7.49 15.76 2.14
C SER A 210 -8.37 16.53 3.11
N VAL A 211 -9.49 15.93 3.55
CA VAL A 211 -10.16 16.36 4.77
C VAL A 211 -9.44 15.68 5.92
N ILE A 212 -8.50 16.39 6.55
CA ILE A 212 -7.86 15.95 7.79
C ILE A 212 -8.91 16.06 8.91
N MET A 213 -9.63 14.99 9.20
CA MET A 213 -10.50 14.94 10.36
C MET A 213 -9.67 14.55 11.59
N ALA A 214 -9.25 15.56 12.36
CA ALA A 214 -8.63 15.33 13.65
C ALA A 214 -9.71 14.80 14.61
N VAL A 215 -9.55 13.58 15.10
CA VAL A 215 -10.32 13.09 16.26
C VAL A 215 -9.82 13.87 17.47
N LEU A 216 -10.43 15.02 17.74
CA LEU A 216 -10.25 15.75 18.98
C LEU A 216 -10.83 14.89 20.11
N SER A 217 -9.96 14.50 21.04
CA SER A 217 -10.31 13.77 22.25
C SER A 217 -11.50 14.40 22.95
N SER A 218 -12.67 13.75 22.89
CA SER A 218 -13.76 13.83 23.84
C SER A 218 -14.65 12.59 23.67
N TYR A 219 -14.39 11.58 24.51
CA TYR A 219 -15.23 10.42 24.85
C TYR A 219 -16.23 9.90 23.79
N ILE A 220 -15.79 8.96 22.94
CA ILE A 220 -16.65 7.89 22.42
C ILE A 220 -15.91 6.57 22.59
N LEU A 221 -16.31 5.83 23.62
CA LEU A 221 -15.80 4.50 23.93
C LEU A 221 -16.59 3.47 23.10
N LEU A 222 -16.10 3.06 21.93
CA LEU A 222 -16.57 1.83 21.27
C LEU A 222 -15.63 0.68 21.64
N ARG A 223 -16.11 -0.18 22.54
CA ARG A 223 -15.45 -1.42 22.95
C ARG A 223 -15.78 -2.50 21.91
N CYS A 224 -14.80 -2.97 21.14
CA CYS A 224 -14.89 -4.29 20.52
C CYS A 224 -14.37 -5.33 21.50
N ARG A 225 -15.22 -6.32 21.77
CA ARG A 225 -15.02 -7.38 22.76
C ARG A 225 -14.36 -8.55 22.04
N ASN A 226 -13.11 -8.84 22.33
CA ASN A 226 -12.51 -10.12 21.95
C ASN A 226 -13.10 -11.21 22.85
N LEU A 227 -13.56 -12.31 22.24
CA LEU A 227 -13.62 -13.60 22.92
C LEU A 227 -12.20 -14.16 23.05
#